data_AF-A0A352SXE8-F1
#
_entry.id   AF-A0A352SXE8-F1
#
_cell.length_a   1.000
_cell.length_b   1.000
_cell.length_c   1.000
_cell.angle_alpha   90.00
_cell.angle_beta   90.00
_cell.angle_gamma   90.00
#
_symmetry.space_group_name_H-M   'P 1'
#
loop_
_entity.id
_entity.type
_entity.pdbx_description
1 polymer ?
#
loop_
_entity_poly.entity_id
_entity_poly.type
_entity_poly.pdbx_seq_one_letter_code
_entity_poly.pdbx_strand_id
1 'polypeptide(L)'
;WFSGTSIDYWLNRGVPAEDIVIGMPLYARPSWKQYRHLVAENPEYAFVDYAPTAPMESYYNGMNTLREKTVIALSRAGGVMLFDVNEDTNDEYSIVSMIDSLVKRTENLSKEELSRYVTVILNQRELEFIKEDGYGVPFINADSRTMVPLRKPLEAIGATLSYDSKNRIVTASKDSTTVTIPIGENVIYVNGIKVETDTEAIIKEDRTYIPLRAVLEAFGYKFDWHGSSRTVIISNN
;
A
#
# COMPACT_ATOMS: atom_id res chain seq x y z
N TRP A 1 11.07 1.07 -10.28
CA TRP A 1 11.99 1.00 -9.12
C TRP A 1 13.32 0.36 -9.51
N PHE A 2 14.45 0.88 -9.00
CA PHE A 2 15.80 0.33 -9.24
C PHE A 2 15.94 -1.14 -8.84
N SER A 3 15.18 -1.62 -7.86
CA SER A 3 15.19 -3.02 -7.45
C SER A 3 14.90 -3.98 -8.61
N GLY A 4 13.97 -3.62 -9.49
CA GLY A 4 13.67 -4.43 -10.68
C GLY A 4 14.88 -4.55 -11.60
N THR A 5 15.54 -3.42 -11.88
CA THR A 5 16.76 -3.38 -12.70
C THR A 5 17.90 -4.17 -12.07
N SER A 6 18.07 -4.12 -10.74
CA SER A 6 19.09 -4.91 -10.03
C SER A 6 18.81 -6.41 -10.09
N ILE A 7 17.54 -6.82 -10.02
CA ILE A 7 17.15 -8.22 -10.22
C ILE A 7 17.46 -8.65 -11.65
N ASP A 8 17.03 -7.85 -12.64
CA ASP A 8 17.23 -8.14 -14.06
C ASP A 8 18.71 -8.28 -14.41
N TYR A 9 19.58 -7.47 -13.79
CA TYR A 9 21.02 -7.56 -13.96
C TYR A 9 21.58 -8.96 -13.65
N TRP A 10 21.12 -9.59 -12.58
CA TRP A 10 21.56 -10.92 -12.13
C TRP A 10 20.87 -12.05 -12.90
N LEU A 11 19.57 -11.91 -13.16
CA LEU A 11 18.83 -12.86 -14.01
C LEU A 11 19.45 -12.98 -15.40
N ASN A 12 19.82 -11.85 -16.00
CA ASN A 12 20.49 -11.80 -17.31
C ASN A 12 21.89 -12.45 -17.32
N ARG A 13 22.43 -12.80 -16.14
CA ARG A 13 23.71 -13.53 -15.98
C ARG A 13 23.51 -15.00 -15.62
N GLY A 14 22.26 -15.48 -15.61
CA GLY A 14 21.92 -16.86 -15.31
C GLY A 14 21.88 -17.20 -13.82
N VAL A 15 21.86 -16.19 -12.93
CA VAL A 15 21.61 -16.43 -11.50
C VAL A 15 20.13 -16.79 -11.33
N PRO A 16 19.79 -17.94 -10.70
CA PRO A 16 18.42 -18.29 -10.39
C PRO A 16 17.75 -17.21 -9.52
N ALA A 17 16.45 -16.98 -9.71
CA ALA A 17 15.73 -15.92 -9.03
C ALA A 17 15.79 -16.07 -7.49
N GLU A 18 15.66 -17.31 -7.02
CA GLU A 18 15.73 -17.73 -5.62
C GLU A 18 17.09 -17.45 -4.94
N ASP A 19 18.16 -17.29 -5.72
CA ASP A 19 19.50 -16.99 -5.21
C ASP A 19 19.78 -15.48 -5.14
N ILE A 20 18.85 -14.65 -5.64
CA ILE A 20 18.97 -13.19 -5.63
C ILE A 20 18.35 -12.63 -4.35
N VAL A 21 19.14 -11.92 -3.55
CA VAL A 21 18.66 -11.23 -2.34
C VAL A 21 18.86 -9.73 -2.47
N ILE A 22 17.80 -8.95 -2.26
CA ILE A 22 17.83 -7.49 -2.39
C ILE A 22 18.35 -6.84 -1.12
N GLY A 23 19.53 -6.22 -1.21
CA GLY A 23 20.10 -5.42 -0.13
C GLY A 23 19.32 -4.13 0.09
N MET A 24 19.01 -3.85 1.36
CA MET A 24 18.27 -2.67 1.79
C MET A 24 19.03 -1.98 2.93
N PRO A 25 19.58 -0.78 2.69
CA PRO A 25 20.32 -0.05 3.73
C PRO A 25 19.36 0.58 4.75
N LEU A 26 19.71 0.48 6.03
CA LEU A 26 19.02 1.14 7.15
C LEU A 26 19.79 2.35 7.67
N TYR A 27 20.45 3.06 6.76
CA TYR A 27 21.18 4.29 7.03
C TYR A 27 21.03 5.29 5.88
N ALA A 28 21.29 6.56 6.20
CA ALA A 28 21.19 7.67 5.29
C ALA A 28 22.52 8.08 4.67
N ARG A 29 22.42 8.85 3.58
CA ARG A 29 23.52 9.56 2.93
C ARG A 29 23.12 11.02 2.70
N PRO A 30 24.07 11.98 2.70
CA PRO A 30 25.46 11.83 3.14
C PRO A 30 25.63 11.88 4.68
N SER A 31 24.56 12.09 5.45
CA SER A 31 24.63 12.24 6.92
C SER A 31 25.12 11.01 7.68
N TRP A 32 25.03 9.81 7.09
CA TRP A 32 25.30 8.52 7.76
C TRP A 32 24.44 8.24 8.99
N LYS A 33 23.32 8.96 9.17
CA LYS A 33 22.40 8.66 10.27
C LYS A 33 21.72 7.31 10.03
N GLN A 34 21.58 6.54 11.10
CA GLN A 34 20.85 5.27 11.10
C GLN A 34 19.34 5.52 11.09
N TYR A 35 18.59 4.63 10.45
CA TYR A 35 17.13 4.69 10.36
C TYR A 35 16.50 4.89 11.75
N ARG A 36 16.88 4.08 12.75
CA ARG A 36 16.39 4.23 14.11
C ARG A 36 16.63 5.60 14.75
N HIS A 37 17.74 6.27 14.42
CA HIS A 37 18.03 7.60 14.96
C HIS A 37 17.19 8.67 14.26
N LEU A 38 16.92 8.50 12.97
CA LEU A 38 16.01 9.36 12.23
C LEU A 38 14.58 9.24 12.78
N VAL A 39 14.09 8.02 12.98
CA VAL A 39 12.77 7.77 13.55
C VAL A 39 12.67 8.32 14.99
N ALA A 40 13.72 8.18 15.80
CA ALA A 40 13.75 8.74 17.15
C ALA A 40 13.71 10.28 17.17
N GLU A 41 14.24 10.96 16.15
CA GLU A 41 14.15 12.42 16.01
C GLU A 41 12.74 12.87 15.61
N ASN A 42 12.10 12.14 14.70
CA ASN A 42 10.72 12.38 14.29
C ASN A 42 10.13 11.07 13.74
N PRO A 43 9.08 10.51 14.37
CA PRO A 43 8.45 9.28 13.90
C PRO A 43 7.95 9.32 12.45
N GLU A 44 7.62 10.51 11.92
CA GLU A 44 7.21 10.65 10.52
C GLU A 44 8.35 10.32 9.53
N TYR A 45 9.62 10.41 9.98
CA TYR A 45 10.78 9.96 9.20
C TYR A 45 10.78 8.44 8.97
N ALA A 46 9.99 7.66 9.69
CA ALA A 46 9.83 6.24 9.35
C ALA A 46 9.20 6.04 7.96
N PHE A 47 8.46 6.99 7.40
CA PHE A 47 7.64 6.77 6.19
C PHE A 47 8.10 7.53 4.94
N VAL A 48 9.15 8.35 5.07
CA VAL A 48 9.71 9.17 3.99
C VAL A 48 11.14 8.76 3.68
N ASP A 49 11.64 9.18 2.51
CA ASP A 49 13.01 8.88 2.06
C ASP A 49 13.97 10.07 2.26
N TYR A 50 13.51 11.12 2.94
CA TYR A 50 14.26 12.35 3.18
C TYR A 50 13.99 12.91 4.57
N ALA A 51 15.04 13.40 5.23
CA ALA A 51 14.95 14.16 6.46
C ALA A 51 15.93 15.35 6.44
N PRO A 52 15.48 16.58 6.78
CA PRO A 52 16.30 17.80 6.79
C PRO A 52 17.21 17.87 8.03
N THR A 53 18.05 16.86 8.22
CA THR A 53 18.95 16.78 9.38
C THR A 53 20.14 17.72 9.26
N ALA A 54 20.79 18.01 10.38
CA ALA A 54 22.03 18.78 10.45
C ALA A 54 23.18 17.92 11.02
N PRO A 55 24.46 18.19 10.67
CA PRO A 55 24.94 19.23 9.75
C PRO A 55 24.73 18.89 8.26
N MET A 56 24.39 17.64 7.95
CA MET A 56 24.06 17.17 6.62
C MET A 56 22.65 16.61 6.59
N GLU A 57 21.94 16.86 5.50
CA GLU A 57 20.64 16.24 5.24
C GLU A 57 20.76 14.71 5.07
N SER A 58 19.63 14.03 5.21
CA SER A 58 19.56 12.57 5.18
C SER A 58 18.65 12.10 4.05
N TYR A 59 19.22 11.41 3.07
CA TYR A 59 18.50 10.60 2.07
C TYR A 59 18.68 9.13 2.39
N TYR A 60 17.58 8.38 2.52
CA TYR A 60 17.55 6.99 2.97
C TYR A 60 16.35 6.28 2.36
N ASN A 61 16.03 5.08 2.84
CA ASN A 61 14.79 4.40 2.50
C ASN A 61 13.93 4.31 3.74
N GLY A 62 12.80 5.02 3.74
CA GLY A 62 11.75 4.85 4.73
C GLY A 62 11.01 3.53 4.51
N MET A 63 10.17 3.19 5.49
CA MET A 63 9.39 1.98 5.55
C MET A 63 8.54 1.74 4.29
N ASN A 64 7.96 2.79 3.69
CA ASN A 64 7.16 2.65 2.47
C ASN A 64 8.01 2.17 1.29
N THR A 65 9.19 2.75 1.09
CA THR A 65 10.14 2.30 0.07
C THR A 65 10.66 0.89 0.36
N LEU A 66 10.99 0.59 1.62
CA LEU A 66 11.46 -0.74 2.03
C LEU A 66 10.39 -1.83 1.85
N ARG A 67 9.13 -1.51 2.14
CA ARG A 67 7.96 -2.37 1.86
C ARG A 67 7.83 -2.67 0.37
N GLU A 68 7.92 -1.65 -0.48
CA GLU A 68 7.86 -1.84 -1.93
C GLU A 68 8.99 -2.72 -2.45
N LYS A 69 10.21 -2.52 -1.96
CA LYS A 69 11.35 -3.37 -2.28
C LYS A 69 11.12 -4.82 -1.84
N THR A 70 10.52 -5.01 -0.67
CA THR A 70 10.19 -6.33 -0.13
C THR A 70 9.16 -7.03 -1.01
N VAL A 71 8.07 -6.36 -1.41
CA VAL A 71 7.06 -6.92 -2.33
C VAL A 71 7.67 -7.29 -3.69
N ILE A 72 8.53 -6.44 -4.24
CA ILE A 72 9.26 -6.72 -5.49
C ILE A 72 10.17 -7.96 -5.32
N ALA A 73 10.87 -8.08 -4.20
CA ALA A 73 11.73 -9.21 -3.93
C ALA A 73 10.94 -10.51 -3.75
N LEU A 74 9.85 -10.51 -2.99
CA LEU A 74 9.01 -11.71 -2.79
C LEU A 74 8.39 -12.21 -4.10
N SER A 75 8.04 -11.31 -5.02
CA SER A 75 7.46 -11.68 -6.32
C SER A 75 8.49 -12.14 -7.36
N ARG A 76 9.75 -11.70 -7.26
CA ARG A 76 10.74 -11.85 -8.36
C ARG A 76 12.10 -12.42 -7.98
N ALA A 77 12.41 -12.53 -6.69
CA ALA A 77 13.74 -12.89 -6.16
C ALA A 77 13.61 -13.86 -4.98
N GLY A 78 14.71 -14.15 -4.28
CA GLY A 78 14.78 -15.02 -3.11
C GLY A 78 14.42 -14.33 -1.79
N GLY A 79 14.54 -13.00 -1.73
CA GLY A 79 14.17 -12.23 -0.55
C GLY A 79 14.94 -10.93 -0.41
N VAL A 80 15.04 -10.45 0.83
CA VAL A 80 15.71 -9.18 1.19
C VAL A 80 16.79 -9.40 2.25
N MET A 81 17.78 -8.51 2.27
CA MET A 81 18.82 -8.43 3.29
C MET A 81 18.90 -7.00 3.81
N LEU A 82 19.05 -6.82 5.13
CA LEU A 82 19.19 -5.52 5.77
C LEU A 82 20.65 -5.22 6.07
N PHE A 83 21.12 -4.03 5.70
CA PHE A 83 22.44 -3.52 6.10
C PHE A 83 22.28 -2.23 6.92
N ASP A 84 22.48 -2.22 8.23
CA ASP A 84 22.59 -3.40 9.12
C ASP A 84 21.36 -3.51 10.02
N VAL A 85 20.99 -4.74 10.42
CA VAL A 85 19.82 -5.00 11.27
C VAL A 85 19.86 -4.24 12.61
N ASN A 86 21.05 -3.91 13.12
CA ASN A 86 21.23 -3.12 14.35
C ASN A 86 20.80 -1.65 14.21
N GLU A 87 20.51 -1.19 12.98
CA GLU A 87 20.07 0.16 12.66
C GLU A 87 18.55 0.29 12.57
N ASP A 88 17.83 -0.82 12.78
CA ASP A 88 16.37 -0.87 12.87
C ASP A 88 15.84 -0.36 14.24
N THR A 89 14.54 -0.08 14.32
CA THR A 89 13.86 0.20 15.58
C THR A 89 13.33 -1.09 16.24
N ASN A 90 12.95 -1.00 17.52
CA ASN A 90 12.39 -2.11 18.31
C ASN A 90 10.91 -1.89 18.66
N ASP A 91 10.21 -1.07 17.88
CA ASP A 91 8.83 -0.64 18.11
C ASP A 91 8.00 -0.77 16.82
N GLU A 92 6.87 -0.09 16.75
CA GLU A 92 5.98 -0.09 15.59
C GLU A 92 6.63 0.38 14.27
N TYR A 93 7.81 1.00 14.34
CA TYR A 93 8.57 1.46 13.16
C TYR A 93 9.57 0.44 12.63
N SER A 94 9.61 -0.78 13.20
CA SER A 94 10.59 -1.81 12.86
C SER A 94 10.40 -2.30 11.42
N ILE A 95 11.46 -2.20 10.63
CA ILE A 95 11.53 -2.74 9.27
C ILE A 95 11.52 -4.26 9.28
N VAL A 96 12.19 -4.90 10.24
CA VAL A 96 12.15 -6.37 10.39
C VAL A 96 10.71 -6.85 10.65
N SER A 97 9.98 -6.17 11.54
CA SER A 97 8.59 -6.52 11.85
C SER A 97 7.66 -6.29 10.65
N MET A 98 7.89 -5.22 9.88
CA MET A 98 7.18 -4.96 8.64
C MET A 98 7.43 -6.05 7.58
N ILE A 99 8.68 -6.50 7.42
CA ILE A 99 9.02 -7.61 6.50
C ILE A 99 8.37 -8.92 6.97
N ASP A 100 8.44 -9.25 8.26
CA ASP A 100 7.82 -10.45 8.82
C ASP A 100 6.30 -10.49 8.60
N SER A 101 5.61 -9.35 8.83
CA SER A 101 4.18 -9.19 8.54
C SER A 101 3.86 -9.46 7.06
N LEU A 102 4.64 -8.89 6.14
CA LEU A 102 4.51 -9.12 4.70
C LEU A 102 4.70 -10.59 4.31
N VAL A 103 5.74 -11.23 4.86
CA VAL A 103 6.03 -12.64 4.56
C VAL A 103 4.88 -13.51 5.05
N LYS A 104 4.43 -13.35 6.29
CA LYS A 104 3.32 -14.14 6.86
C LYS A 104 2.03 -13.99 6.07
N ARG A 105 1.62 -12.76 5.74
CA ARG A 105 0.36 -12.52 5.03
C ARG A 105 0.38 -12.96 3.57
N THR A 106 1.58 -13.22 3.01
CA THR A 106 1.75 -13.65 1.62
C THR A 106 2.33 -15.06 1.46
N GLU A 107 2.59 -15.79 2.55
CA GLU A 107 3.27 -17.10 2.52
C GLU A 107 2.58 -18.15 1.66
N ASN A 108 1.25 -18.06 1.52
CA ASN A 108 0.42 -18.99 0.78
C ASN A 108 0.18 -18.55 -0.68
N LEU A 109 0.80 -17.46 -1.12
CA LEU A 109 0.66 -16.95 -2.48
C LEU A 109 1.79 -17.47 -3.36
N SER A 110 1.44 -17.95 -4.55
CA SER A 110 2.41 -18.21 -5.61
C SER A 110 3.11 -16.91 -6.05
N LYS A 111 4.25 -17.01 -6.74
CA LYS A 111 4.93 -15.84 -7.33
C LYS A 111 4.00 -15.05 -8.28
N GLU A 112 3.11 -15.74 -9.00
CA GLU A 112 2.15 -15.09 -9.88
C GLU A 112 1.09 -14.30 -9.08
N GLU A 113 0.58 -14.85 -7.99
CA GLU A 113 -0.35 -14.15 -7.10
C GLU A 113 0.33 -12.98 -6.36
N LEU A 114 1.55 -13.16 -5.87
CA LEU A 114 2.40 -12.10 -5.32
C LEU A 114 2.63 -10.98 -6.33
N SER A 115 2.84 -11.32 -7.60
CA SER A 115 2.98 -10.33 -8.66
C SER A 115 1.73 -9.51 -8.91
N ARG A 116 0.58 -9.87 -8.31
CA ARG A 116 -0.71 -9.15 -8.33
C ARG A 116 -1.12 -8.62 -6.96
N TYR A 117 -0.31 -8.83 -5.92
CA TYR A 117 -0.56 -8.32 -4.57
C TYR A 117 -0.59 -6.80 -4.59
N VAL A 118 -1.60 -6.20 -3.96
CA VAL A 118 -1.76 -4.74 -3.92
C VAL A 118 -1.55 -4.24 -2.50
N THR A 119 -0.60 -3.33 -2.36
CA THR A 119 -0.36 -2.57 -1.12
C THR A 119 -1.17 -1.28 -1.18
N VAL A 120 -1.80 -0.89 -0.06
CA VAL A 120 -2.51 0.39 0.06
C VAL A 120 -1.88 1.22 1.15
N ILE A 121 -1.35 2.39 0.80
CA ILE A 121 -0.81 3.38 1.74
C ILE A 121 -1.80 4.54 1.83
N LEU A 122 -2.33 4.83 3.01
CA LEU A 122 -3.20 5.97 3.28
C LEU A 122 -2.49 6.92 4.25
N ASN A 123 -2.30 8.17 3.84
CA ASN A 123 -1.62 9.20 4.64
C ASN A 123 -0.28 8.69 5.21
N GLN A 124 0.55 8.12 4.33
CA GLN A 124 1.87 7.52 4.62
C GLN A 124 1.86 6.22 5.43
N ARG A 125 0.72 5.79 5.98
CA ARG A 125 0.60 4.55 6.75
C ARG A 125 0.01 3.44 5.89
N GLU A 126 0.47 2.21 6.08
CA GLU A 126 -0.14 1.07 5.39
C GLU A 126 -1.53 0.77 5.96
N LEU A 127 -2.51 0.62 5.09
CA LEU A 127 -3.76 -0.07 5.40
C LEU A 127 -3.55 -1.56 5.16
N GLU A 128 -3.13 -2.27 6.19
CA GLU A 128 -2.89 -3.70 6.08
C GLU A 128 -4.22 -4.44 5.85
N PHE A 129 -4.26 -5.40 4.93
CA PHE A 129 -5.42 -6.27 4.73
C PHE A 129 -5.01 -7.70 5.06
N ILE A 130 -5.30 -8.14 6.27
CA ILE A 130 -5.09 -9.52 6.72
C ILE A 130 -6.41 -10.29 6.66
N LYS A 131 -6.35 -11.59 6.36
CA LYS A 131 -7.55 -12.42 6.14
C LYS A 131 -8.40 -12.52 7.40
N GLU A 132 -7.73 -12.51 8.55
CA GLU A 132 -8.26 -12.67 9.89
C GLU A 132 -9.17 -11.51 10.29
N ASP A 133 -8.92 -10.29 9.80
CA ASP A 133 -9.76 -9.12 10.11
C ASP A 133 -11.14 -9.18 9.45
N GLY A 134 -11.34 -10.10 8.50
CA GLY A 134 -12.65 -10.28 7.89
C GLY A 134 -13.08 -9.15 6.95
N TYR A 135 -12.19 -8.19 6.60
CA TYR A 135 -12.51 -7.09 5.67
C TYR A 135 -12.41 -7.49 4.19
N GLY A 136 -11.65 -8.53 3.85
CA GLY A 136 -11.27 -8.85 2.47
C GLY A 136 -9.90 -8.32 2.12
N VAL A 137 -9.44 -8.65 0.91
CA VAL A 137 -8.11 -8.26 0.42
C VAL A 137 -8.24 -7.55 -0.93
N PRO A 138 -7.48 -6.47 -1.16
CA PRO A 138 -7.43 -5.82 -2.46
C PRO A 138 -7.06 -6.79 -3.58
N PHE A 139 -7.62 -6.58 -4.76
CA PHE A 139 -7.28 -7.35 -5.95
C PHE A 139 -7.45 -6.51 -7.22
N ILE A 140 -6.96 -7.02 -8.34
CA ILE A 140 -7.14 -6.40 -9.65
C ILE A 140 -8.20 -7.18 -10.43
N ASN A 141 -9.26 -6.51 -10.88
CA ASN A 141 -10.35 -7.14 -11.64
C ASN A 141 -9.98 -7.36 -13.12
N ALA A 142 -10.91 -7.93 -13.89
CA ALA A 142 -10.73 -8.18 -15.32
C ALA A 142 -10.46 -6.90 -16.14
N ASP A 143 -10.99 -5.75 -15.68
CA ASP A 143 -10.80 -4.44 -16.30
C ASP A 143 -9.50 -3.74 -15.89
N SER A 144 -8.59 -4.46 -15.23
CA SER A 144 -7.31 -3.93 -14.73
C SER A 144 -7.49 -2.76 -13.76
N ARG A 145 -8.50 -2.84 -12.89
CA ARG A 145 -8.76 -1.87 -11.82
C ARG A 145 -8.54 -2.47 -10.45
N THR A 146 -7.97 -1.65 -9.57
CA THR A 146 -7.76 -1.99 -8.17
C THR A 146 -9.09 -1.94 -7.42
N MET A 147 -9.57 -3.11 -7.03
CA MET A 147 -10.75 -3.31 -6.22
C MET A 147 -10.31 -3.42 -4.76
N VAL A 148 -10.83 -2.54 -3.91
CA VAL A 148 -10.51 -2.53 -2.47
C VAL A 148 -11.78 -2.76 -1.67
N PRO A 149 -11.74 -3.56 -0.59
CA PRO A 149 -12.89 -3.69 0.29
C PRO A 149 -13.24 -2.33 0.89
N LEU A 150 -14.47 -1.90 0.66
CA LEU A 150 -14.93 -0.52 0.89
C LEU A 150 -14.73 -0.03 2.33
N ARG A 151 -14.97 -0.91 3.30
CA ARG A 151 -15.14 -0.53 4.70
C ARG A 151 -13.85 0.02 5.33
N LYS A 152 -12.74 -0.73 5.22
CA LYS A 152 -11.46 -0.39 5.87
C LYS A 152 -10.91 0.99 5.47
N PRO A 153 -10.77 1.36 4.19
CA PRO A 153 -10.29 2.69 3.82
C PRO A 153 -11.26 3.81 4.21
N LEU A 154 -12.58 3.58 4.15
CA LEU A 154 -13.55 4.60 4.53
C LEU A 154 -13.62 4.85 6.04
N GLU A 155 -13.56 3.80 6.85
CA GLU A 155 -13.42 3.93 8.30
C GLU A 155 -12.11 4.63 8.67
N ALA A 156 -11.00 4.31 7.97
CA ALA A 156 -9.69 4.94 8.21
C ALA A 156 -9.67 6.44 7.91
N ILE A 157 -10.49 6.92 6.96
CA ILE A 157 -10.65 8.36 6.72
C ILE A 157 -11.74 9.00 7.61
N GLY A 158 -12.39 8.24 8.50
CA GLY A 158 -13.43 8.72 9.40
C GLY A 158 -14.83 8.84 8.77
N ALA A 159 -15.08 8.20 7.62
CA ALA A 159 -16.40 8.16 7.02
C ALA A 159 -17.31 7.16 7.75
N THR A 160 -18.58 7.53 7.88
CA THR A 160 -19.66 6.66 8.33
C THR A 160 -20.27 5.92 7.16
N LEU A 161 -20.69 4.67 7.38
CA LEU A 161 -21.19 3.79 6.34
C LEU A 161 -22.58 3.29 6.66
N SER A 162 -23.45 3.27 5.66
CA SER A 162 -24.73 2.55 5.71
C SER A 162 -24.93 1.75 4.43
N TYR A 163 -25.70 0.67 4.53
CA TYR A 163 -26.05 -0.17 3.40
C TYR A 163 -27.56 -0.37 3.34
N ASP A 164 -28.16 0.01 2.22
CA ASP A 164 -29.53 -0.31 1.88
C ASP A 164 -29.55 -1.63 1.10
N SER A 165 -29.93 -2.71 1.77
CA SER A 165 -29.99 -4.05 1.17
C SER A 165 -31.10 -4.21 0.14
N LYS A 166 -32.18 -3.42 0.23
CA LYS A 166 -33.31 -3.48 -0.70
C LYS A 166 -32.93 -2.90 -2.05
N ASN A 167 -32.26 -1.76 -2.04
CA ASN A 167 -31.84 -1.06 -3.25
C ASN A 167 -30.40 -1.39 -3.67
N ARG A 168 -29.66 -2.16 -2.85
CA ARG A 168 -28.25 -2.51 -3.05
C ARG A 168 -27.38 -1.26 -3.21
N ILE A 169 -27.48 -0.35 -2.25
CA ILE A 169 -26.76 0.93 -2.25
C ILE A 169 -25.92 1.04 -0.99
N VAL A 170 -24.63 1.35 -1.13
CA VAL A 170 -23.78 1.77 -0.02
C VAL A 170 -23.74 3.30 0.01
N THR A 171 -23.91 3.89 1.18
CA THR A 171 -23.74 5.32 1.40
C THR A 171 -22.60 5.55 2.37
N ALA A 172 -21.63 6.36 1.95
CA ALA A 172 -20.53 6.81 2.77
C ALA A 172 -20.64 8.32 3.03
N SER A 173 -20.55 8.74 4.28
CA SER A 173 -20.70 10.16 4.65
C SER A 173 -19.59 10.60 5.59
N LYS A 174 -18.97 11.74 5.28
CA LYS A 174 -17.97 12.43 6.10
C LYS A 174 -18.15 13.93 5.93
N ASP A 175 -18.24 14.65 7.04
CA ASP A 175 -18.47 16.11 7.06
C ASP A 175 -19.68 16.49 6.20
N SER A 176 -19.50 17.36 5.19
CA SER A 176 -20.54 17.77 4.23
C SER A 176 -20.62 16.89 2.98
N THR A 177 -19.77 15.86 2.88
CA THR A 177 -19.69 15.00 1.69
C THR A 177 -20.42 13.69 1.92
N THR A 178 -21.35 13.37 1.01
CA THR A 178 -22.03 12.09 0.94
C THR A 178 -21.79 11.46 -0.42
N VAL A 179 -21.31 10.21 -0.42
CA VAL A 179 -21.08 9.41 -1.62
C VAL A 179 -22.02 8.20 -1.60
N THR A 180 -22.91 8.13 -2.58
CA THR A 180 -23.85 7.03 -2.77
C THR A 180 -23.35 6.13 -3.89
N ILE A 181 -23.27 4.83 -3.63
CA ILE A 181 -22.61 3.83 -4.46
C ILE A 181 -23.60 2.69 -4.73
N PRO A 182 -24.35 2.74 -5.84
CA PRO A 182 -25.14 1.61 -6.32
C PRO A 182 -24.23 0.43 -6.69
N ILE A 183 -24.58 -0.77 -6.23
CA ILE A 183 -23.82 -1.99 -6.54
C ILE A 183 -24.24 -2.54 -7.91
N GLY A 184 -23.26 -2.84 -8.77
CA GLY A 184 -23.48 -3.36 -10.13
C GLY A 184 -23.71 -2.26 -11.17
N GLU A 185 -23.36 -1.02 -10.84
CA GLU A 185 -23.43 0.10 -11.78
C GLU A 185 -22.08 0.82 -11.86
N ASN A 186 -21.76 1.35 -13.04
CA ASN A 186 -20.56 2.15 -13.31
C ASN A 186 -20.78 3.63 -12.93
N VAL A 187 -21.40 3.90 -11.79
CA VAL A 187 -21.74 5.25 -11.35
C VAL A 187 -21.68 5.34 -9.83
N ILE A 188 -21.29 6.52 -9.36
CA ILE A 188 -21.50 6.97 -7.98
C ILE A 188 -22.22 8.32 -7.98
N TYR A 189 -22.76 8.73 -6.83
CA TYR A 189 -23.34 10.05 -6.65
C TYR A 189 -22.60 10.78 -5.53
N VAL A 190 -22.00 11.92 -5.84
CA VAL A 190 -21.33 12.77 -4.86
C VAL A 190 -22.24 13.96 -4.56
N ASN A 191 -22.77 14.03 -3.34
CA ASN A 191 -23.76 15.02 -2.92
C ASN A 191 -24.98 15.07 -3.86
N GLY A 192 -25.43 13.89 -4.33
CA GLY A 192 -26.55 13.74 -5.27
C GLY A 192 -26.20 14.00 -6.74
N ILE A 193 -24.98 14.45 -7.06
CA ILE A 193 -24.53 14.67 -8.43
C ILE A 193 -23.94 13.38 -8.99
N LYS A 194 -24.45 12.94 -10.14
CA LYS A 194 -23.99 11.73 -10.83
C LYS A 194 -22.52 11.89 -11.28
N VAL A 195 -21.70 10.88 -10.99
CA VAL A 195 -20.31 10.76 -11.45
C VAL A 195 -20.13 9.36 -12.04
N GLU A 196 -19.79 9.28 -13.32
CA GLU A 196 -19.48 8.01 -13.98
C GLU A 196 -18.18 7.43 -13.44
N THR A 197 -18.12 6.10 -13.28
CA THR A 197 -16.90 5.37 -12.92
C THR A 197 -16.49 4.44 -14.06
N ASP A 198 -15.22 4.06 -14.10
CA ASP A 198 -14.68 3.18 -15.15
C ASP A 198 -14.79 1.69 -14.81
N THR A 199 -15.28 1.36 -13.62
CA THR A 199 -15.66 0.00 -13.20
C THR A 199 -16.77 0.08 -12.15
N GLU A 200 -17.51 -1.00 -12.00
CA GLU A 200 -18.64 -1.09 -11.08
C GLU A 200 -18.18 -1.47 -9.67
N ALA A 201 -18.96 -1.06 -8.67
CA ALA A 201 -18.86 -1.63 -7.34
C ALA A 201 -19.51 -3.02 -7.33
N ILE A 202 -18.86 -4.01 -6.72
CA ILE A 202 -19.34 -5.40 -6.70
C ILE A 202 -19.44 -5.93 -5.28
N ILE A 203 -20.22 -6.98 -5.09
CA ILE A 203 -20.18 -7.81 -3.88
C ILE A 203 -19.45 -9.10 -4.20
N LYS A 204 -18.39 -9.38 -3.44
CA LYS A 204 -17.61 -10.62 -3.51
C LYS A 204 -17.37 -11.12 -2.09
N GLU A 205 -17.68 -12.38 -1.82
CA GLU A 205 -17.52 -13.00 -0.48
C GLU A 205 -18.16 -12.13 0.62
N ASP A 206 -19.42 -11.74 0.41
CA ASP A 206 -20.22 -10.91 1.32
C ASP A 206 -19.62 -9.54 1.68
N ARG A 207 -18.69 -9.05 0.85
CA ARG A 207 -18.04 -7.75 1.01
C ARG A 207 -18.23 -6.89 -0.23
N THR A 208 -18.50 -5.61 -0.01
CA THR A 208 -18.52 -4.62 -1.08
C THR A 208 -17.10 -4.22 -1.45
N TYR A 209 -16.75 -4.39 -2.72
CA TYR A 209 -15.53 -3.88 -3.32
C TYR A 209 -15.85 -2.72 -4.23
N ILE A 210 -15.04 -1.67 -4.13
CA ILE A 210 -15.24 -0.44 -4.90
C ILE A 210 -14.04 -0.11 -5.79
N PRO A 211 -14.29 0.69 -6.85
CA PRO A 211 -13.25 1.49 -7.48
C PRO A 211 -12.75 2.51 -6.45
N LEU A 212 -11.65 2.16 -5.78
CA LEU A 212 -11.13 2.93 -4.64
C LEU A 212 -10.93 4.43 -4.96
N ARG A 213 -10.44 4.71 -6.18
CA ARG A 213 -10.15 6.07 -6.65
C ARG A 213 -11.38 6.95 -6.67
N ALA A 214 -12.43 6.54 -7.38
CA ALA A 214 -13.64 7.35 -7.57
C ALA A 214 -14.28 7.76 -6.24
N VAL A 215 -14.25 6.86 -5.25
CA VAL A 215 -14.85 7.13 -3.93
C VAL A 215 -13.99 8.06 -3.08
N LEU A 216 -12.67 7.84 -2.96
CA LEU A 216 -11.86 8.70 -2.08
C LEU A 216 -11.51 10.05 -2.72
N GLU A 217 -11.48 10.17 -4.05
CA GLU A 217 -11.38 11.47 -4.72
C GLU A 217 -12.56 12.37 -4.36
N ALA A 218 -13.76 11.81 -4.21
CA ALA A 218 -14.94 12.55 -3.74
C ALA A 218 -14.75 13.11 -2.32
N PHE A 219 -13.94 12.45 -1.48
CA PHE A 219 -13.56 12.93 -0.15
C PHE A 219 -12.28 13.78 -0.16
N GLY A 220 -11.80 14.20 -1.34
CA GLY A 220 -10.67 15.12 -1.48
C GLY A 220 -9.29 14.48 -1.41
N TYR A 221 -9.19 13.15 -1.52
CA TYR A 221 -7.91 12.45 -1.56
C TYR A 221 -7.31 12.41 -2.97
N LYS A 222 -5.99 12.38 -3.03
CA LYS A 222 -5.20 12.15 -4.24
C LYS A 222 -4.63 10.75 -4.26
N PHE A 223 -4.28 10.31 -5.46
CA PHE A 223 -3.76 8.98 -5.72
C PHE A 223 -2.45 9.02 -6.50
N ASP A 224 -1.52 8.18 -6.09
CA ASP A 224 -0.36 7.80 -6.88
C ASP A 224 -0.28 6.26 -6.98
N TRP A 225 0.27 5.76 -8.09
CA TRP A 225 0.37 4.34 -8.38
C TRP A 225 1.79 3.94 -8.71
N HIS A 226 2.38 3.13 -7.84
CA HIS A 226 3.70 2.55 -8.06
C HIS A 226 3.56 1.17 -8.70
N GLY A 227 3.60 1.13 -10.04
CA GLY A 227 3.28 -0.09 -10.79
C GLY A 227 4.19 -1.30 -10.55
N SER A 228 5.48 -1.11 -10.24
CA SER A 228 6.39 -2.25 -10.05
C SER A 228 6.20 -2.98 -8.73
N SER A 229 5.73 -2.28 -7.70
CA SER A 229 5.42 -2.81 -6.36
C SER A 229 3.92 -2.98 -6.13
N ARG A 230 3.10 -2.51 -7.09
CA ARG A 230 1.64 -2.47 -7.02
C ARG A 230 1.12 -1.78 -5.77
N THR A 231 1.73 -0.64 -5.46
CA THR A 231 1.34 0.18 -4.32
C THR A 231 0.45 1.32 -4.77
N VAL A 232 -0.74 1.42 -4.18
CA VAL A 232 -1.60 2.60 -4.25
C VAL A 232 -1.22 3.51 -3.09
N ILE A 233 -0.80 4.73 -3.38
CA ILE A 233 -0.57 5.77 -2.37
C ILE A 233 -1.75 6.73 -2.40
N ILE A 234 -2.32 6.97 -1.23
CA ILE A 234 -3.49 7.80 -1.01
C ILE A 234 -3.08 8.88 -0.01
N SER A 235 -3.26 10.14 -0.36
CA SER A 235 -2.91 11.26 0.53
C SER A 235 -3.98 12.34 0.50
N ASN A 236 -4.13 13.05 1.61
CA ASN A 236 -4.90 14.30 1.62
C ASN A 236 -4.34 15.29 0.59
N ASN A 237 -5.21 16.17 0.11
CA ASN A 237 -4.82 17.36 -0.65
C ASN A 237 -4.00 18.35 0.18
#